data_AF-A0A4Y4K7Y9-F1
#
_entry.id   AF-A0A4Y4K7Y9-F1
#
_cell.length_a   1.000
_cell.length_b   1.000
_cell.length_c   1.000
_cell.angle_alpha   90.00
_cell.angle_beta   90.00
_cell.angle_gamma   90.00
#
_symmetry.space_group_name_H-M   'P 1'
#
loop_
_entity.id
_entity.type
_entity.pdbx_description
1 polymer ?
#
loop_
_entity_poly.entity_id
_entity_poly.type
_entity_poly.pdbx_seq_one_letter_code
_entity_poly.pdbx_strand_id
1 'polypeptide(L)'
;MPTDTPPGPLRFLVFGAALRTASANTRLASLVARLISDTGATVDLAGMHDFDMPLYDGDMEAAEGLPQGALALRDRLEQSDAFVISSPEYNASVPGVLKNAIDWVSRVRPQPFKSKHAMLVSASPSLIGGNRGLWALRVPLEHLGTRVYPDMFSLADSYQAFAEDGTLADTGLQQRLTETVSGFLSLVEADVRYVCLERRWYEFLGDRTEAAITQRAES
;
A
#
# COMPACT_ATOMS: atom_id res chain seq x y z
N MET A 1 -6.71 12.21 31.23
CA MET A 1 -7.08 13.32 30.33
C MET A 1 -6.80 12.85 28.92
N PRO A 2 -7.81 12.50 28.10
CA PRO A 2 -7.57 12.29 26.68
C PRO A 2 -7.14 13.64 26.10
N THR A 3 -5.98 13.69 25.47
CA THR A 3 -5.52 14.87 24.75
C THR A 3 -6.43 15.06 23.54
N ASP A 4 -7.28 16.08 23.61
CA ASP A 4 -8.29 16.47 22.61
C ASP A 4 -7.65 17.12 21.36
N THR A 5 -6.47 16.62 20.96
CA THR A 5 -5.83 17.03 19.71
C THR A 5 -6.44 16.16 18.61
N PRO A 6 -7.09 16.75 17.59
CA PRO A 6 -7.60 15.96 16.47
C PRO A 6 -6.43 15.16 15.88
N PRO A 7 -6.63 13.87 15.57
CA PRO A 7 -5.56 13.05 14.99
C PRO A 7 -5.04 13.75 13.73
N GLY A 8 -3.72 13.76 13.58
CA GLY A 8 -3.07 14.35 12.40
C GLY A 8 -3.58 13.75 11.08
N PRO A 9 -3.21 14.35 9.94
CA PRO A 9 -3.55 13.76 8.65
C PRO A 9 -2.97 12.35 8.55
N LEU A 10 -3.76 11.42 8.00
CA LEU A 10 -3.26 10.09 7.68
C LEU A 10 -2.11 10.20 6.68
N ARG A 11 -1.09 9.36 6.83
CA ARG A 11 0.12 9.38 6.02
C ARG A 11 0.20 8.15 5.14
N PHE A 12 0.42 8.34 3.84
CA PHE A 12 0.51 7.25 2.88
C PHE A 12 1.83 7.27 2.13
N LEU A 13 2.46 6.11 1.98
CA LEU A 13 3.53 5.91 1.00
C LEU A 13 2.89 5.39 -0.30
N VAL A 14 3.07 6.09 -1.42
CA VAL A 14 2.59 5.65 -2.74
C VAL A 14 3.79 5.52 -3.66
N PHE A 15 3.99 4.37 -4.31
CA PHE A 15 5.12 4.23 -5.22
C PHE A 15 4.86 3.37 -6.46
N GLY A 16 5.50 3.77 -7.55
CA GLY A 16 5.54 3.00 -8.79
C GLY A 16 6.69 2.01 -8.78
N ALA A 17 6.37 0.71 -8.84
CA ALA A 17 7.34 -0.38 -8.80
C ALA A 17 7.91 -0.73 -10.18
N ALA A 18 8.36 0.29 -10.92
CA ALA A 18 8.99 0.16 -12.22
C ALA A 18 10.19 1.12 -12.34
N LEU A 19 11.28 0.64 -12.94
CA LEU A 19 12.49 1.47 -13.14
C LEU A 19 12.41 2.34 -14.40
N ARG A 20 11.61 1.95 -15.40
CA ARG A 20 11.49 2.73 -16.64
C ARG A 20 10.88 4.11 -16.36
N THR A 21 11.52 5.18 -16.84
CA THR A 21 11.08 6.57 -16.62
C THR A 21 9.66 6.84 -17.10
N ALA A 22 9.29 6.34 -18.28
CA ALA A 22 7.96 6.51 -18.87
C ALA A 22 6.99 5.38 -18.48
N SER A 23 6.99 4.92 -17.22
CA SER A 23 6.11 3.83 -16.80
C SER A 23 4.67 4.30 -16.60
N ALA A 24 3.71 3.58 -17.18
CA ALA A 24 2.30 3.74 -16.86
C ALA A 24 1.99 3.52 -15.36
N ASN A 25 2.77 2.71 -14.65
CA ASN A 25 2.61 2.51 -13.21
C ASN A 25 3.10 3.71 -12.41
N THR A 26 4.10 4.45 -12.90
CA THR A 26 4.49 5.73 -12.28
C THR A 26 3.37 6.76 -12.44
N ARG A 27 2.75 6.85 -13.63
CA ARG A 27 1.59 7.73 -13.86
C ARG A 27 0.39 7.33 -13.00
N LEU A 28 0.10 6.03 -12.87
CA LEU A 28 -0.96 5.52 -12.01
C LEU A 28 -0.68 5.80 -10.53
N ALA A 29 0.55 5.62 -10.06
CA ALA A 29 0.96 6.00 -8.70
C ALA A 29 0.76 7.50 -8.44
N SER A 30 1.15 8.38 -9.38
CA SER A 30 0.90 9.82 -9.28
C SER A 30 -0.60 10.15 -9.23
N LEU A 31 -1.44 9.47 -10.02
CA LEU A 31 -2.88 9.65 -9.98
C LEU A 31 -3.47 9.23 -8.63
N VAL A 32 -3.10 8.06 -8.12
CA VAL A 32 -3.54 7.60 -6.79
C VAL A 32 -3.07 8.56 -5.69
N ALA A 33 -1.82 9.03 -5.74
CA ALA A 33 -1.30 10.00 -4.79
C ALA A 33 -2.13 11.30 -4.78
N ARG A 34 -2.54 11.80 -5.95
CA ARG A 34 -3.45 12.96 -6.05
C ARG A 34 -4.80 12.67 -5.41
N LEU A 35 -5.44 11.55 -5.76
CA LEU A 35 -6.73 11.15 -5.19
C LEU A 35 -6.68 11.04 -3.65
N ILE A 36 -5.59 10.53 -3.10
CA ILE A 36 -5.39 10.47 -1.64
C ILE A 36 -5.18 11.87 -1.06
N SER A 37 -4.35 12.70 -1.69
CA SER A 37 -4.05 14.06 -1.21
C SER A 37 -5.29 14.96 -1.20
N ASP A 38 -6.20 14.79 -2.17
CA ASP A 38 -7.46 15.53 -2.27
C ASP A 38 -8.40 15.28 -1.06
N THR A 39 -8.16 14.20 -0.29
CA THR A 39 -8.90 13.91 0.97
C THR A 39 -8.34 14.64 2.19
N GLY A 40 -7.20 15.36 2.05
CA GLY A 40 -6.47 15.99 3.15
C GLY A 40 -5.46 15.07 3.85
N ALA A 41 -5.27 13.84 3.36
CA ALA A 41 -4.17 12.97 3.78
C ALA A 41 -2.82 13.45 3.23
N THR A 42 -1.74 13.11 3.92
CA THR A 42 -0.36 13.38 3.47
C THR A 42 0.15 12.20 2.66
N VAL A 43 0.78 12.47 1.51
CA VAL A 43 1.35 11.43 0.64
C VAL A 43 2.84 11.64 0.45
N ASP A 44 3.61 10.59 0.71
CA ASP A 44 4.97 10.42 0.23
C ASP A 44 4.91 9.65 -1.10
N LEU A 45 5.16 10.34 -2.21
CA LEU A 45 5.22 9.74 -3.54
C LEU A 45 6.67 9.37 -3.86
N ALA A 46 6.92 8.08 -4.10
CA ALA A 46 8.25 7.55 -4.42
C ALA A 46 8.28 6.79 -5.75
N GLY A 47 9.48 6.59 -6.28
CA GLY A 47 9.78 5.68 -7.38
C GLY A 47 10.70 4.55 -6.93
N MET A 48 10.80 3.49 -7.73
CA MET A 48 11.66 2.35 -7.39
C MET A 48 13.15 2.74 -7.24
N HIS A 49 13.60 3.81 -7.91
CA HIS A 49 14.96 4.34 -7.78
C HIS A 49 15.27 4.96 -6.41
N ASP A 50 14.26 5.38 -5.64
CA ASP A 50 14.45 5.82 -4.26
C ASP A 50 14.90 4.67 -3.34
N PHE A 51 14.77 3.42 -3.83
CA PHE A 51 15.07 2.18 -3.12
C PHE A 51 16.12 1.34 -3.87
N ASP A 52 17.02 1.97 -4.62
CA ASP A 52 18.07 1.24 -5.33
C ASP A 52 18.94 0.44 -4.35
N MET A 53 19.08 -0.86 -4.64
CA MET A 53 19.78 -1.83 -3.81
C MET A 53 20.28 -3.02 -4.66
N PRO A 54 21.35 -3.72 -4.25
CA PRO A 54 21.83 -4.92 -4.96
C PRO A 54 20.80 -6.05 -4.90
N LEU A 55 21.01 -7.09 -5.70
CA LEU A 55 20.24 -8.33 -5.51
C LEU A 55 20.51 -8.89 -4.11
N TYR A 56 19.48 -9.48 -3.51
CA TYR A 56 19.61 -10.07 -2.18
C TYR A 56 20.69 -11.15 -2.16
N ASP A 57 21.63 -10.97 -1.24
CA ASP A 57 22.73 -11.88 -0.96
C ASP A 57 22.90 -11.98 0.56
N GLY A 58 22.75 -13.19 1.10
CA GLY A 58 22.83 -13.44 2.53
C GLY A 58 24.25 -13.27 3.09
N ASP A 59 25.28 -13.48 2.28
CA ASP A 59 26.67 -13.24 2.68
C ASP A 59 26.94 -11.73 2.78
N MET A 60 26.36 -10.96 1.86
CA MET A 60 26.40 -9.49 1.91
C MET A 60 25.64 -8.95 3.13
N GLU A 61 24.45 -9.48 3.45
CA GLU A 61 23.73 -9.11 4.68
C GLU A 61 24.61 -9.34 5.92
N ALA A 62 25.32 -10.47 5.98
CA ALA A 62 26.18 -10.81 7.11
C ALA A 62 27.44 -9.92 7.20
N ALA A 63 28.01 -9.55 6.05
CA ALA A 63 29.26 -8.79 5.98
C ALA A 63 29.05 -7.27 6.11
N GLU A 64 28.02 -6.74 5.46
CA GLU A 64 27.83 -5.29 5.24
C GLU A 64 26.51 -4.77 5.87
N GLY A 65 25.61 -5.67 6.26
CA GLY A 65 24.30 -5.32 6.78
C GLY A 65 23.30 -4.98 5.68
N LEU A 66 22.33 -4.12 6.00
CA LEU A 66 21.23 -3.78 5.09
C LEU A 66 21.61 -2.60 4.17
N PRO A 67 21.32 -2.69 2.85
CA PRO A 67 21.64 -1.62 1.92
C PRO A 67 20.76 -0.38 2.17
N GLN A 68 21.29 0.80 1.82
CA GLN A 68 20.62 2.08 2.04
C GLN A 68 19.22 2.14 1.41
N GLY A 69 19.02 1.57 0.21
CA GLY A 69 17.70 1.50 -0.41
C GLY A 69 16.66 0.72 0.42
N ALA A 70 17.09 -0.36 1.08
CA ALA A 70 16.21 -1.14 1.97
C ALA A 70 15.89 -0.37 3.25
N LEU A 71 16.88 0.32 3.81
CA LEU A 71 16.70 1.20 4.97
C LEU A 71 15.75 2.37 4.65
N ALA A 72 15.85 2.95 3.46
CA ALA A 72 14.98 4.03 2.99
C ALA A 72 13.53 3.55 2.80
N LEU A 73 13.32 2.37 2.20
CA LEU A 73 11.97 1.80 2.08
C LEU A 73 11.37 1.50 3.46
N ARG A 74 12.16 0.91 4.37
CA ARG A 74 11.74 0.72 5.76
C ARG A 74 11.31 2.04 6.41
N ASP A 75 12.12 3.09 6.33
CA ASP A 75 11.79 4.37 6.97
C ASP A 75 10.47 4.96 6.47
N ARG A 76 10.26 4.94 5.15
CA ARG A 76 9.01 5.45 4.57
C ARG A 76 7.80 4.59 4.96
N LEU A 77 7.96 3.27 5.03
CA LEU A 77 6.92 2.38 5.56
C LEU A 77 6.58 2.67 7.02
N GLU A 78 7.58 2.86 7.88
CA GLU A 78 7.39 3.19 9.30
C GLU A 78 6.72 4.55 9.50
N GLN A 79 7.06 5.53 8.68
CA GLN A 79 6.48 6.87 8.70
C GLN A 79 5.05 6.93 8.12
N SER A 80 4.64 5.95 7.32
CA SER A 80 3.29 5.86 6.76
C SER A 80 2.33 5.06 7.64
N ASP A 81 1.04 5.39 7.64
CA ASP A 81 -0.01 4.58 8.23
C ASP A 81 -0.37 3.39 7.32
N ALA A 82 -0.28 3.60 6.01
CA ALA A 82 -0.52 2.59 4.98
C ALA A 82 0.27 2.91 3.71
N PHE A 83 0.35 1.96 2.78
CA PHE A 83 1.04 2.17 1.51
C PHE A 83 0.26 1.69 0.29
N VAL A 84 0.61 2.21 -0.89
CA VAL A 84 0.05 1.79 -2.17
C VAL A 84 1.19 1.48 -3.13
N ILE A 85 1.11 0.30 -3.76
CA ILE A 85 2.07 -0.12 -4.78
C ILE A 85 1.38 -0.13 -6.14
N SER A 86 1.88 0.68 -7.06
CA SER A 86 1.57 0.54 -8.48
C SER A 86 2.59 -0.39 -9.15
N SER A 87 2.24 -1.66 -9.35
CA SER A 87 3.15 -2.67 -9.87
C SER A 87 2.81 -3.08 -11.30
N PRO A 88 3.77 -3.06 -12.25
CA PRO A 88 3.60 -3.77 -13.50
C PRO A 88 3.53 -5.29 -13.28
N GLU A 89 3.10 -6.01 -14.32
CA GLU A 89 3.18 -7.46 -14.41
C GLU A 89 4.30 -7.84 -15.39
N TYR A 90 5.29 -8.61 -14.93
CA TYR A 90 6.34 -9.18 -15.77
C TYR A 90 6.18 -10.69 -15.79
N ASN A 91 5.91 -11.24 -16.97
CA ASN A 91 5.74 -12.68 -17.20
C ASN A 91 4.76 -13.35 -16.21
N ALA A 92 3.57 -12.74 -16.07
CA ALA A 92 2.51 -13.18 -15.16
C ALA A 92 2.86 -13.14 -13.66
N SER A 93 3.85 -12.36 -13.25
CA SER A 93 4.27 -12.24 -11.86
C SER A 93 4.75 -10.83 -11.50
N VAL A 94 5.16 -10.69 -10.23
CA VAL A 94 5.76 -9.50 -9.63
C VAL A 94 7.10 -9.16 -10.31
N PRO A 95 7.43 -7.87 -10.49
CA PRO A 95 8.74 -7.46 -10.99
C PRO A 95 9.86 -7.92 -10.06
N GLY A 96 10.98 -8.40 -10.64
CA GLY A 96 12.14 -8.86 -9.86
C GLY A 96 12.69 -7.78 -8.91
N VAL A 97 12.73 -6.52 -9.36
CA VAL A 97 13.18 -5.39 -8.53
C VAL A 97 12.30 -5.17 -7.30
N LEU A 98 10.98 -5.33 -7.45
CA LEU A 98 10.04 -5.19 -6.34
C LEU A 98 10.17 -6.36 -5.37
N LYS A 99 10.26 -7.58 -5.89
CA LYS A 99 10.47 -8.78 -5.05
C LYS A 99 11.78 -8.69 -4.27
N ASN A 100 12.84 -8.22 -4.92
CA ASN A 100 14.14 -7.99 -4.29
C ASN A 100 14.06 -6.97 -3.14
N ALA A 101 13.35 -5.86 -3.34
CA ALA A 101 13.13 -4.87 -2.27
C ALA A 101 12.35 -5.45 -1.09
N ILE A 102 11.30 -6.25 -1.36
CA ILE A 102 10.56 -6.97 -0.32
C ILE A 102 11.50 -7.93 0.44
N ASP A 103 12.35 -8.66 -0.26
CA ASP A 103 13.27 -9.63 0.34
C ASP A 103 14.29 -8.95 1.27
N TRP A 104 14.90 -7.85 0.84
CA TRP A 104 15.80 -7.06 1.69
C TRP A 104 15.10 -6.45 2.90
N VAL A 105 13.93 -5.81 2.72
CA VAL A 105 13.20 -5.19 3.83
C VAL A 105 12.67 -6.24 4.82
N SER A 106 12.38 -7.45 4.35
CA SER A 106 11.95 -8.56 5.21
C SER A 106 12.98 -8.95 6.28
N ARG A 107 14.24 -8.55 6.11
CA ARG A 107 15.35 -8.81 7.04
C ARG A 107 15.35 -7.87 8.25
N VAL A 108 14.69 -6.71 8.14
CA VAL A 108 14.58 -5.74 9.24
C VAL A 108 13.77 -6.30 10.41
N ARG A 109 14.16 -5.93 11.63
CA ARG A 109 13.43 -6.23 12.88
C ARG A 109 13.22 -4.93 13.67
N PRO A 110 11.99 -4.61 14.14
CA PRO A 110 10.73 -5.33 13.90
C PRO A 110 10.34 -5.36 12.41
N GLN A 111 9.50 -6.32 12.00
CA GLN A 111 9.11 -6.52 10.60
C GLN A 111 8.29 -5.33 10.08
N PRO A 112 8.80 -4.50 9.13
CA PRO A 112 8.17 -3.22 8.76
C PRO A 112 6.82 -3.36 8.05
N PHE A 113 6.60 -4.47 7.36
CA PHE A 113 5.34 -4.76 6.66
C PHE A 113 4.22 -5.22 7.59
N LYS A 114 4.56 -5.71 8.79
CA LYS A 114 3.59 -6.30 9.70
C LYS A 114 2.53 -5.25 10.10
N SER A 115 1.26 -5.66 10.08
CA SER A 115 0.07 -4.87 10.38
C SER A 115 -0.17 -3.62 9.50
N LYS A 116 0.73 -3.29 8.57
CA LYS A 116 0.53 -2.20 7.62
C LYS A 116 -0.59 -2.57 6.64
N HIS A 117 -1.43 -1.59 6.30
CA HIS A 117 -2.40 -1.73 5.23
C HIS A 117 -1.75 -1.42 3.89
N ALA A 118 -2.14 -2.18 2.86
CA ALA A 118 -1.63 -1.98 1.50
C ALA A 118 -2.73 -2.04 0.46
N MET A 119 -2.74 -1.11 -0.50
CA MET A 119 -3.54 -1.22 -1.72
C MET A 119 -2.63 -1.56 -2.90
N LEU A 120 -3.08 -2.46 -3.77
CA LEU A 120 -2.33 -2.89 -4.95
C LEU A 120 -3.04 -2.41 -6.21
N VAL A 121 -2.30 -1.72 -7.07
CA VAL A 121 -2.79 -1.27 -8.37
C VAL A 121 -1.80 -1.60 -9.47
N SER A 122 -2.27 -1.78 -10.69
CA SER A 122 -1.42 -2.07 -11.85
C SER A 122 -1.89 -1.34 -13.08
N ALA A 123 -0.94 -0.99 -13.95
CA ALA A 123 -1.20 -0.53 -15.30
C ALA A 123 -0.40 -1.36 -16.30
N SER A 124 -1.07 -1.87 -17.33
CA SER A 124 -0.49 -2.70 -18.37
C SER A 124 -1.05 -2.33 -19.74
N PRO A 125 -0.26 -2.42 -20.83
CA PRO A 125 -0.80 -2.33 -22.19
C PRO A 125 -1.64 -3.56 -22.59
N SER A 126 -1.67 -4.62 -21.76
CA SER A 126 -2.51 -5.79 -21.98
C SER A 126 -3.94 -5.57 -21.47
N LEU A 127 -4.91 -6.24 -22.09
CA LEU A 127 -6.32 -6.31 -21.67
C LEU A 127 -6.54 -6.83 -20.24
N ILE A 128 -5.58 -7.58 -19.68
CA ILE A 128 -5.67 -8.12 -18.30
C ILE A 128 -5.25 -7.06 -17.26
N GLY A 129 -4.67 -5.93 -17.70
CA GLY A 129 -4.31 -4.82 -16.81
C GLY A 129 -3.20 -5.11 -15.80
N GLY A 130 -2.57 -6.29 -15.85
CA GLY A 130 -1.52 -6.72 -14.91
C GLY A 130 -2.06 -7.40 -13.64
N ASN A 131 -3.31 -7.87 -13.66
CA ASN A 131 -3.96 -8.47 -12.49
C ASN A 131 -3.23 -9.70 -11.93
N ARG A 132 -2.57 -10.53 -12.75
CA ARG A 132 -1.86 -11.73 -12.25
C ARG A 132 -0.63 -11.32 -11.46
N GLY A 133 0.06 -10.27 -11.90
CA GLY A 133 1.14 -9.64 -11.14
C GLY A 133 0.70 -9.18 -9.76
N LEU A 134 -0.51 -8.60 -9.64
CA LEU A 134 -1.05 -8.18 -8.34
C LEU A 134 -1.34 -9.36 -7.41
N TRP A 135 -1.96 -10.42 -7.93
CA TRP A 135 -2.17 -11.65 -7.16
C TRP A 135 -0.85 -12.29 -6.71
N ALA A 136 0.16 -12.31 -7.57
CA ALA A 136 1.49 -12.81 -7.22
C ALA A 136 2.18 -11.94 -6.15
N LEU A 137 1.98 -10.61 -6.19
CA LEU A 137 2.53 -9.66 -5.21
C LEU A 137 1.84 -9.76 -3.83
N ARG A 138 0.55 -10.09 -3.80
CA ARG A 138 -0.20 -10.24 -2.54
C ARG A 138 0.42 -11.29 -1.61
N VAL A 139 0.82 -12.44 -2.17
CA VAL A 139 1.35 -13.59 -1.41
C VAL A 139 2.53 -13.22 -0.50
N PRO A 140 3.65 -12.64 -0.98
CA PRO A 140 4.76 -12.28 -0.11
C PRO A 140 4.40 -11.17 0.89
N LEU A 141 3.55 -10.20 0.52
CA LEU A 141 3.14 -9.13 1.44
C LEU A 141 2.32 -9.66 2.61
N GLU A 142 1.33 -10.50 2.33
CA GLU A 142 0.50 -11.13 3.37
C GLU A 142 1.31 -12.11 4.22
N HIS A 143 2.25 -12.84 3.62
CA HIS A 143 3.20 -13.67 4.37
C HIS A 143 4.00 -12.87 5.40
N LEU A 144 4.38 -11.63 5.07
CA LEU A 144 5.08 -10.71 5.98
C LEU A 144 4.15 -9.96 6.95
N GLY A 145 2.84 -10.25 6.92
CA GLY A 145 1.85 -9.71 7.84
C GLY A 145 1.22 -8.39 7.38
N THR A 146 1.36 -8.02 6.11
CA THR A 146 0.64 -6.89 5.50
C THR A 146 -0.85 -7.22 5.40
N ARG A 147 -1.71 -6.26 5.72
CA ARG A 147 -3.16 -6.31 5.50
C ARG A 147 -3.46 -5.74 4.12
N VAL A 148 -3.41 -6.60 3.10
CA VAL A 148 -3.64 -6.14 1.72
C VAL A 148 -5.15 -5.96 1.49
N TYR A 149 -5.55 -4.73 1.14
CA TYR A 149 -6.93 -4.34 0.85
C TYR A 149 -7.58 -5.32 -0.14
N PRO A 150 -8.80 -5.83 0.10
CA PRO A 150 -9.38 -6.90 -0.70
C PRO A 150 -9.48 -6.55 -2.19
N ASP A 151 -9.92 -5.33 -2.49
CA ASP A 151 -10.05 -4.87 -3.87
C ASP A 151 -8.71 -4.38 -4.41
N MET A 152 -8.46 -4.71 -5.68
CA MET A 152 -7.30 -4.27 -6.44
C MET A 152 -7.77 -3.56 -7.71
N PHE A 153 -6.95 -2.65 -8.23
CA PHE A 153 -7.25 -1.95 -9.47
C PHE A 153 -6.27 -2.33 -10.57
N SER A 154 -6.77 -2.82 -11.71
CA SER A 154 -5.96 -3.18 -12.87
C SER A 154 -6.39 -2.37 -14.08
N LEU A 155 -5.48 -1.54 -14.59
CA LEU A 155 -5.70 -0.66 -15.73
C LEU A 155 -5.19 -1.33 -17.00
N ALA A 156 -6.13 -1.75 -17.86
CA ALA A 156 -5.83 -2.24 -19.21
C ALA A 156 -5.49 -1.09 -20.18
N ASP A 157 -4.92 -1.44 -21.33
CA ASP A 157 -4.62 -0.51 -22.44
C ASP A 157 -3.93 0.79 -22.03
N SER A 158 -2.99 0.67 -21.07
CA SER A 158 -2.41 1.81 -20.35
C SER A 158 -1.71 2.88 -21.20
N TYR A 159 -1.38 2.59 -22.47
CA TYR A 159 -0.81 3.58 -23.39
C TYR A 159 -1.80 4.65 -23.84
N GLN A 160 -3.10 4.34 -23.85
CA GLN A 160 -4.17 5.25 -24.25
C GLN A 160 -5.09 5.62 -23.08
N ALA A 161 -4.92 4.99 -21.92
CA ALA A 161 -5.84 5.10 -20.80
C ALA A 161 -5.80 6.43 -20.04
N PHE A 162 -4.77 7.26 -20.25
CA PHE A 162 -4.57 8.49 -19.48
C PHE A 162 -4.79 9.74 -20.34
N ALA A 163 -5.54 10.70 -19.81
CA ALA A 163 -5.69 12.04 -20.36
C ALA A 163 -4.43 12.90 -20.13
N GLU A 164 -4.41 14.09 -20.75
CA GLU A 164 -3.28 15.03 -20.65
C GLU A 164 -3.06 15.59 -19.24
N ASP A 165 -4.13 15.76 -18.46
CA ASP A 165 -4.07 16.17 -17.04
C ASP A 165 -3.64 15.02 -16.09
N GLY A 166 -3.42 13.82 -16.64
CA GLY A 166 -3.03 12.61 -15.93
C GLY A 166 -4.18 11.89 -15.21
N THR A 167 -5.43 12.28 -15.43
CA THR A 167 -6.61 11.47 -15.08
C THR A 167 -6.78 10.31 -16.07
N LEU A 168 -7.72 9.40 -15.80
CA LEU A 168 -8.09 8.37 -16.78
C LEU A 168 -9.08 8.93 -17.80
N ALA A 169 -8.82 8.64 -19.08
CA ALA A 169 -9.68 9.09 -20.18
C ALA A 169 -11.08 8.46 -20.15
N ASP A 170 -11.19 7.24 -19.62
CA ASP A 170 -12.46 6.58 -19.36
C ASP A 170 -13.00 7.00 -17.98
N THR A 171 -14.16 7.67 -17.98
CA THR A 171 -14.79 8.18 -16.75
C THR A 171 -15.26 7.08 -15.82
N GLY A 172 -15.64 5.91 -16.34
CA GLY A 172 -16.03 4.75 -15.53
C GLY A 172 -14.84 4.14 -14.81
N LEU A 173 -13.68 4.02 -15.48
CA LEU A 173 -12.44 3.59 -14.85
C LEU A 173 -11.95 4.62 -13.81
N GLN A 174 -12.07 5.92 -14.11
CA GLN A 174 -11.74 6.99 -13.15
C GLN A 174 -12.61 6.88 -11.88
N GLN A 175 -13.92 6.70 -12.05
CA GLN A 175 -14.85 6.51 -10.93
C GLN A 175 -14.48 5.26 -10.12
N ARG A 176 -14.29 4.11 -10.78
CA ARG A 176 -13.91 2.86 -10.10
C ARG A 176 -12.61 2.98 -9.31
N LEU A 177 -11.60 3.65 -9.87
CA LEU A 177 -10.34 3.92 -9.16
C LEU A 177 -10.60 4.78 -7.92
N THR A 178 -11.39 5.84 -8.07
CA THR A 178 -11.74 6.77 -6.99
C THR A 178 -12.48 6.05 -5.85
N GLU A 179 -13.46 5.21 -6.17
CA GLU A 179 -14.21 4.39 -5.20
C GLU A 179 -13.30 3.39 -4.49
N THR A 180 -12.40 2.72 -5.23
CA THR A 180 -11.44 1.75 -4.64
C THR A 180 -10.49 2.45 -3.67
N VAL A 181 -9.93 3.61 -4.06
CA VAL A 181 -9.07 4.42 -3.18
C VAL A 181 -9.86 4.88 -1.95
N SER A 182 -11.09 5.36 -2.12
CA SER A 182 -11.92 5.85 -1.02
C SER A 182 -12.26 4.75 0.00
N GLY A 183 -12.56 3.53 -0.49
CA GLY A 183 -12.78 2.36 0.36
C GLY A 183 -11.53 1.96 1.14
N PHE A 184 -10.37 1.97 0.49
CA PHE A 184 -9.09 1.72 1.16
C PHE A 184 -8.80 2.77 2.25
N LEU A 185 -8.96 4.06 1.95
CA LEU A 185 -8.76 5.13 2.92
C LEU A 185 -9.69 5.00 4.13
N SER A 186 -10.95 4.63 3.91
CA SER A 186 -11.92 4.42 4.98
C SER A 186 -11.50 3.26 5.90
N LEU A 187 -10.96 2.18 5.34
CA LEU A 187 -10.43 1.06 6.14
C LEU A 187 -9.21 1.47 6.97
N VAL A 188 -8.28 2.21 6.38
CA VAL A 188 -7.08 2.71 7.07
C VAL A 188 -7.47 3.67 8.19
N GLU A 189 -8.40 4.59 7.92
CA GLU A 189 -8.91 5.50 8.93
C GLU A 189 -9.58 4.75 10.08
N ALA A 190 -10.38 3.73 9.78
CA ALA A 190 -11.03 2.89 10.78
C ALA A 190 -10.00 2.23 11.72
N ASP A 191 -8.95 1.62 11.16
CA ASP A 191 -7.92 0.94 11.95
C ASP A 191 -7.04 1.91 12.76
N VAL A 192 -6.65 3.05 12.18
CA VAL A 192 -5.75 4.03 12.82
C VAL A 192 -6.47 4.86 13.88
N ARG A 193 -7.71 5.29 13.61
CA ARG A 193 -8.43 6.23 14.47
C ARG A 193 -9.42 5.57 15.43
N TYR A 194 -9.94 4.38 15.11
CA TYR A 194 -10.97 3.71 15.91
C TYR A 194 -10.44 2.45 16.60
N VAL A 195 -9.46 2.65 17.49
CA VAL A 195 -8.78 1.63 18.32
C VAL A 195 -9.73 0.82 19.23
N CYS A 196 -10.99 1.24 19.38
CA CYS A 196 -11.98 0.53 20.20
C CYS A 196 -12.32 -0.90 19.72
N LEU A 197 -11.86 -1.33 18.54
CA LEU A 197 -11.90 -2.74 18.10
C LEU A 197 -10.72 -3.58 18.61
N GLU A 198 -9.56 -3.01 18.92
CA GLU A 198 -8.38 -3.78 19.35
C GLU A 198 -8.53 -4.33 20.79
N ARG A 199 -9.23 -3.60 21.67
CA ARG A 199 -9.48 -4.05 23.05
C ARG A 199 -10.62 -5.06 23.19
N ARG A 200 -11.56 -5.11 22.24
CA ARG A 200 -12.76 -5.96 22.34
C ARG A 200 -12.53 -7.41 21.91
N TRP A 201 -11.52 -7.68 21.09
CA TRP A 201 -11.22 -9.03 20.60
C TRP A 201 -10.30 -9.84 21.53
N TYR A 202 -9.73 -9.21 22.56
CA TYR A 202 -9.00 -9.91 23.63
C TYR A 202 -9.93 -10.49 24.72
N GLU A 203 -11.23 -10.18 24.68
CA GLU A 203 -12.24 -10.77 25.55
C GLU A 203 -12.72 -12.10 24.93
N PHE A 204 -12.20 -13.20 25.46
CA PHE A 204 -12.45 -14.57 25.03
C PHE A 204 -13.96 -14.94 25.00
N LEU A 205 -14.30 -15.88 24.11
CA LEU A 205 -15.50 -16.72 24.20
C LEU A 205 -15.65 -17.26 25.64
N GLY A 206 -16.56 -16.68 26.42
CA GLY A 206 -16.98 -17.20 27.71
C GLY A 206 -17.06 -16.17 28.83
N ASP A 207 -16.41 -15.01 28.72
CA ASP A 207 -16.48 -14.00 29.78
C ASP A 207 -17.63 -13.03 29.52
N ARG A 208 -18.53 -12.88 30.51
CA ARG A 208 -19.59 -11.86 30.46
C ARG A 208 -19.05 -10.59 31.10
N THR A 209 -18.81 -9.55 30.31
CA THR A 209 -18.46 -8.24 30.84
C THR A 209 -19.71 -7.48 31.29
N GLU A 210 -19.70 -6.98 32.52
CA GLU A 210 -20.67 -5.99 33.04
C GLU A 210 -20.38 -4.56 32.53
N ALA A 211 -19.70 -4.41 31.39
CA ALA A 211 -19.37 -3.11 30.84
C ALA A 211 -20.63 -2.46 30.20
N ALA A 212 -20.86 -1.18 30.52
CA ALA A 212 -22.01 -0.44 30.00
C ALA A 212 -21.94 -0.31 28.47
N ILE A 213 -22.99 -0.81 27.80
CA ILE A 213 -23.21 -0.63 26.37
C ILE A 213 -23.41 0.87 26.11
N THR A 214 -22.53 1.49 25.32
CA THR A 214 -22.78 2.85 24.84
C THR A 214 -23.84 2.82 23.72
N GLN A 215 -24.78 3.77 23.74
CA GLN A 215 -25.99 3.86 22.90
C GLN A 215 -25.81 3.78 21.37
N ARG A 216 -24.58 3.72 20.83
CA ARG A 216 -24.33 3.55 19.38
C ARG A 216 -24.27 2.10 18.90
N ALA A 217 -24.47 1.13 19.78
CA ALA A 217 -24.53 -0.29 19.41
C ALA A 217 -25.96 -0.78 19.06
N GLU A 218 -26.97 0.09 19.08
CA GLU A 218 -28.38 -0.25 18.80
C GLU A 218 -29.02 0.57 17.66
N SER A 219 -28.21 1.13 16.75
CA SER A 219 -28.72 1.85 15.57
C SER A 219 -28.13 1.33 14.28
#